data_AF-A0AAV2WLS1-F1
#
_entry.id   AF-A0AAV2WLS1-F1
#
_cell.length_a   1.000
_cell.length_b   1.000
_cell.length_c   1.000
_cell.angle_alpha   90.00
_cell.angle_beta   90.00
_cell.angle_gamma   90.00
#
_symmetry.space_group_name_H-M   'P 1'
#
loop_
_entity.id
_entity.type
_entity.pdbx_description
1 polymer ?
#
loop_
_entity_poly.entity_id
_entity_poly.type
_entity_poly.pdbx_seq_one_letter_code
_entity_poly.pdbx_strand_id
1 'polypeptide(L)'
;MTRAAEGFGIEAPSSAERTDARQTGIEQPSDASSSSPVVTADRVTPTSAPATVVDNAEPVLGAGAATTPTELASAATGQPLVETNPEQPPLQAAVAVAALAAVRDELERNTMRRNASPTAVAAASPESKNVLLIGVDGTNLSKVLSDPANANFFTLIQESTTAPSSIVGHTTISNPSWTSILTGFWGERTGVINNIFTPWTYDNYPTVFNQLEGAHGNGIQTTAIANWDVIAAIAAAGANRADTIHYIGPESSWAASDDLVGAVTGATIAAADRDVANFVFSYFVGVDEAGHAFGGGSQEYTDALLNFDRNLGAIMQQVRDWEAANGETWTVILVTDHGHQPQRGLGHGFQSPDETGTFVVVRGEGFGGSGPGNALINLQYEIVDVTPTVVTLFGGTVRPGSDGTSMTELTNSVRPIDNDDALRAALQDIIGKNGYPDIATDVALGVRTIFASIPYFLVDIVDGIVGGLKAVAGQNIFLVSFLAGAAVGPVEFIGDLGYVVTNFAAQIVARITGVTGASIFPLWPPAAPDFTPYDPDQLITMVAVCGDPSAAGTAQCPASIAV
;
A
#
# COMPACT_ATOMS: atom_id res chain seq x y z
N MET A 1 49.24 -13.72 -4.03
CA MET A 1 50.28 -13.95 -5.06
C MET A 1 49.93 -13.05 -6.25
N THR A 2 50.44 -11.81 -6.28
CA THR A 2 51.66 -11.33 -6.99
C THR A 2 51.32 -10.71 -8.36
N ARG A 3 51.26 -9.36 -8.36
CA ARG A 3 51.64 -8.33 -9.37
C ARG A 3 51.73 -8.66 -10.87
N ALA A 4 51.16 -7.75 -11.68
CA ALA A 4 51.80 -6.81 -12.65
C ALA A 4 50.67 -5.88 -13.18
N ALA A 5 50.66 -4.54 -13.21
CA ALA A 5 51.60 -3.44 -13.49
C ALA A 5 51.93 -3.21 -14.98
N GLU A 6 51.80 -1.93 -15.40
CA GLU A 6 52.11 -1.24 -16.68
C GLU A 6 50.87 -0.88 -17.53
N GLY A 7 50.66 0.34 -18.06
CA GLY A 7 51.43 1.59 -18.08
C GLY A 7 50.74 2.64 -18.98
N PHE A 8 50.88 3.90 -18.58
CA PHE A 8 50.56 5.22 -19.17
C PHE A 8 50.32 5.40 -20.70
N GLY A 9 49.45 6.37 -21.02
CA GLY A 9 49.45 7.12 -22.30
C GLY A 9 48.45 8.29 -22.31
N ILE A 10 48.97 9.53 -22.21
CA ILE A 10 48.25 10.81 -22.31
C ILE A 10 48.20 11.24 -23.77
N GLU A 11 47.06 11.74 -24.28
CA GLU A 11 47.05 12.70 -25.40
C GLU A 11 45.69 13.44 -25.53
N ALA A 12 45.75 14.76 -25.39
CA ALA A 12 44.88 15.76 -26.03
C ALA A 12 45.86 16.68 -26.81
N PRO A 13 45.50 17.35 -27.94
CA PRO A 13 44.45 18.38 -27.95
C PRO A 13 43.77 18.67 -29.32
N SER A 14 42.79 19.59 -29.31
CA SER A 14 42.75 20.81 -30.13
C SER A 14 41.41 21.14 -30.77
N SER A 15 41.07 22.41 -30.61
CA SER A 15 39.97 23.18 -31.16
C SER A 15 40.38 23.86 -32.48
N ALA A 16 39.42 24.04 -33.40
CA ALA A 16 39.48 25.10 -34.42
C ALA A 16 38.08 25.39 -35.00
N GLU A 17 37.69 26.67 -34.93
CA GLU A 17 36.58 27.31 -35.63
C GLU A 17 36.78 27.36 -37.16
N ARG A 18 35.71 27.53 -37.95
CA ARG A 18 35.34 28.84 -38.57
C ARG A 18 34.51 28.72 -39.89
N THR A 19 33.40 29.49 -39.90
CA THR A 19 32.71 30.24 -41.00
C THR A 19 31.90 29.59 -42.13
N ASP A 20 30.58 29.85 -42.07
CA ASP A 20 29.73 30.71 -42.93
C ASP A 20 29.75 30.63 -44.47
N ALA A 21 28.56 30.45 -45.07
CA ALA A 21 27.77 31.49 -45.77
C ALA A 21 26.78 30.87 -46.79
N ARG A 22 25.51 31.28 -46.81
CA ARG A 22 24.91 32.17 -47.85
C ARG A 22 23.39 32.35 -47.71
N GLN A 23 22.97 33.62 -47.59
CA GLN A 23 21.61 34.15 -47.69
C GLN A 23 21.10 34.22 -49.15
N THR A 24 19.78 34.18 -49.33
CA THR A 24 19.01 35.13 -50.18
C THR A 24 17.59 35.30 -49.62
N GLY A 25 17.22 36.54 -49.30
CA GLY A 25 15.87 36.94 -48.85
C GLY A 25 15.04 37.64 -49.94
N ILE A 26 13.85 38.10 -49.55
CA ILE A 26 12.87 39.09 -50.09
C ILE A 26 11.52 38.68 -49.45
N GLU A 27 10.66 39.47 -48.80
CA GLU A 27 10.41 40.91 -48.59
C GLU A 27 9.48 41.06 -47.36
N GLN A 28 9.56 42.18 -46.65
CA GLN A 28 8.61 42.64 -45.60
C GLN A 28 7.83 43.86 -46.15
N PRO A 29 6.66 44.30 -45.59
CA PRO A 29 6.73 45.12 -44.35
C PRO A 29 5.51 45.09 -43.38
N SER A 30 5.84 45.45 -42.12
CA SER A 30 5.06 46.18 -41.06
C SER A 30 3.67 45.69 -40.60
N ASP A 31 3.36 45.49 -39.31
CA ASP A 31 3.49 46.44 -38.18
C ASP A 31 3.52 45.78 -36.77
N ALA A 32 4.24 46.45 -35.83
CA ALA A 32 4.06 46.57 -34.37
C ALA A 32 4.04 45.30 -33.46
N SER A 33 4.68 45.19 -32.28
CA SER A 33 5.55 46.06 -31.47
C SER A 33 6.38 45.21 -30.48
N SER A 34 7.67 45.54 -30.38
CA SER A 34 8.66 45.37 -29.28
C SER A 34 8.67 44.15 -28.34
N SER A 35 9.76 43.38 -28.46
CA SER A 35 10.38 42.49 -27.48
C SER A 35 11.28 43.22 -26.47
N SER A 36 11.52 42.61 -25.30
CA SER A 36 12.83 42.31 -24.64
C SER A 36 12.64 42.16 -23.10
N PRO A 37 13.63 41.69 -22.30
CA PRO A 37 13.79 40.29 -21.90
C PRO A 37 13.81 40.09 -20.36
N VAL A 38 14.02 38.82 -19.99
CA VAL A 38 14.21 38.26 -18.64
C VAL A 38 15.18 39.07 -17.76
N VAL A 39 14.75 39.37 -16.54
CA VAL A 39 15.58 39.69 -15.36
C VAL A 39 15.01 38.93 -14.16
N THR A 40 15.89 38.24 -13.44
CA THR A 40 15.70 37.54 -12.16
C THR A 40 15.05 38.43 -11.10
N ALA A 41 13.99 37.95 -10.45
CA ALA A 41 13.37 38.62 -9.31
C ALA A 41 13.52 37.80 -8.02
N ASP A 42 14.14 38.46 -7.05
CA ASP A 42 14.37 38.03 -5.68
C ASP A 42 13.09 37.73 -4.91
N ARG A 43 13.28 36.82 -3.94
CA ARG A 43 12.39 36.40 -2.87
C ARG A 43 11.91 37.61 -2.05
N VAL A 44 10.61 37.88 -2.06
CA VAL A 44 9.97 38.86 -1.16
C VAL A 44 9.04 38.14 -0.18
N THR A 45 9.41 38.25 1.09
CA THR A 45 8.68 37.88 2.30
C THR A 45 7.33 38.61 2.38
N PRO A 46 6.21 37.99 2.80
CA PRO A 46 4.97 38.72 3.04
C PRO A 46 5.07 39.53 4.34
N THR A 47 5.00 40.85 4.18
CA THR A 47 4.83 41.84 5.25
C THR A 47 3.40 41.78 5.77
N SER A 48 3.26 41.74 7.10
CA SER A 48 2.00 41.75 7.85
C SER A 48 1.29 43.12 7.80
N ALA A 49 -0.05 43.09 7.74
CA ALA A 49 -0.93 44.26 7.89
C ALA A 49 -1.12 44.63 9.38
N PRO A 50 -1.38 45.91 9.74
CA PRO A 50 -1.29 46.37 11.12
C PRO A 50 -2.60 46.10 11.89
N ALA A 51 -2.47 45.49 13.06
CA ALA A 51 -3.52 45.48 14.08
C ALA A 51 -3.29 46.63 15.07
N THR A 52 -4.37 47.36 15.34
CA THR A 52 -4.45 48.47 16.29
C THR A 52 -4.08 48.07 17.72
N VAL A 53 -3.27 48.92 18.36
CA VAL A 53 -2.85 48.88 19.76
C VAL A 53 -3.99 49.29 20.69
N VAL A 54 -4.22 48.52 21.76
CA VAL A 54 -4.56 49.05 23.09
C VAL A 54 -3.81 48.25 24.15
N ASP A 55 -2.80 48.90 24.76
CA ASP A 55 -2.27 48.85 26.14
C ASP A 55 -2.52 47.63 27.04
N ASN A 56 -1.64 47.22 27.97
CA ASN A 56 -0.24 47.43 28.31
C ASN A 56 -0.01 46.53 29.53
N ALA A 57 1.01 45.67 29.54
CA ALA A 57 1.80 45.29 30.72
C ALA A 57 2.86 44.24 30.35
N GLU A 58 4.10 44.70 30.18
CA GLU A 58 5.34 43.91 30.21
C GLU A 58 5.76 43.56 31.67
N PRO A 59 6.86 42.81 31.99
CA PRO A 59 7.92 42.23 31.13
C PRO A 59 8.44 40.81 31.52
N VAL A 60 9.44 40.38 30.74
CA VAL A 60 10.58 39.47 31.07
C VAL A 60 10.42 37.99 30.69
N LEU A 61 10.95 37.62 29.53
CA LEU A 61 11.46 36.28 29.25
C LEU A 61 13.00 36.30 29.27
N GLY A 62 13.56 35.68 30.31
CA GLY A 62 14.95 35.21 30.32
C GLY A 62 15.06 33.86 29.62
N ALA A 63 16.16 33.65 28.91
CA ALA A 63 16.50 32.40 28.23
C ALA A 63 16.57 31.19 29.19
N GLY A 64 16.14 30.02 28.72
CA GLY A 64 16.33 28.77 29.46
C GLY A 64 15.76 27.52 28.78
N ALA A 65 16.66 26.77 28.12
CA ALA A 65 16.78 25.31 28.01
C ALA A 65 15.56 24.40 27.71
N ALA A 66 15.82 23.47 26.79
CA ALA A 66 15.02 22.31 26.40
C ALA A 66 14.49 21.47 27.57
N THR A 67 13.25 20.98 27.43
CA THR A 67 12.66 19.94 28.28
C THR A 67 12.06 18.82 27.41
N THR A 68 12.40 17.60 27.80
CA THR A 68 11.97 16.27 27.32
C THR A 68 10.45 16.04 27.32
N PRO A 69 9.90 15.16 26.47
CA PRO A 69 8.47 14.88 26.44
C PRO A 69 8.10 13.83 27.50
N THR A 70 7.50 14.29 28.60
CA THR A 70 6.82 13.43 29.58
C THR A 70 5.43 14.01 29.86
N GLU A 71 4.51 13.91 28.89
CA GLU A 71 3.08 14.13 29.12
C GLU A 71 2.25 13.20 28.22
N LEU A 72 2.18 11.93 28.63
CA LEU A 72 1.20 10.95 28.16
C LEU A 72 0.87 10.02 29.33
N ALA A 73 0.55 10.60 30.48
CA ALA A 73 0.10 9.86 31.66
C ALA A 73 -0.59 10.79 32.67
N SER A 74 -1.67 11.48 32.30
CA SER A 74 -2.58 12.14 33.25
C SER A 74 -3.90 12.52 32.57
N ALA A 75 -4.71 11.52 32.22
CA ALA A 75 -6.11 11.71 31.89
C ALA A 75 -6.92 10.47 32.30
N ALA A 76 -6.87 10.13 33.58
CA ALA A 76 -7.71 9.07 34.15
C ALA A 76 -7.96 9.28 35.65
N THR A 77 -8.50 10.44 36.04
CA THR A 77 -9.11 10.60 37.36
C THR A 77 -10.30 11.55 37.29
N GLY A 78 -11.52 11.00 37.37
CA GLY A 78 -12.68 11.80 37.77
C GLY A 78 -14.02 11.39 37.16
N GLN A 79 -14.61 10.28 37.61
CA GLN A 79 -16.07 10.11 37.66
C GLN A 79 -16.46 9.26 38.90
N PRO A 80 -17.62 9.53 39.53
CA PRO A 80 -17.92 9.10 40.89
C PRO A 80 -18.42 7.65 40.98
N LEU A 81 -18.17 7.05 42.14
CA LEU A 81 -18.62 5.73 42.58
C LEU A 81 -20.15 5.63 42.58
N VAL A 82 -20.70 4.63 41.88
CA VAL A 82 -22.08 4.17 42.05
C VAL A 82 -22.06 2.72 42.56
N GLU A 83 -22.73 2.56 43.70
CA GLU A 83 -23.13 1.39 44.48
C GLU A 83 -22.85 -0.04 43.98
N THR A 84 -22.33 -0.83 44.92
CA THR A 84 -22.13 -2.28 44.89
C THR A 84 -23.44 -3.06 44.87
N ASN A 85 -23.60 -4.00 43.93
CA ASN A 85 -24.49 -5.15 44.10
C ASN A 85 -23.65 -6.45 44.00
N PRO A 86 -23.76 -7.41 44.94
CA PRO A 86 -22.86 -8.54 45.03
C PRO A 86 -23.47 -9.77 44.35
N GLU A 87 -22.99 -10.10 43.16
CA GLU A 87 -23.06 -11.45 42.58
C GLU A 87 -22.19 -11.48 41.31
N GLN A 88 -20.86 -11.49 41.48
CA GLN A 88 -19.93 -11.81 40.40
C GLN A 88 -19.48 -13.26 40.55
N PRO A 89 -19.63 -14.12 39.51
CA PRO A 89 -18.94 -15.40 39.48
C PRO A 89 -17.42 -15.15 39.41
N PRO A 90 -16.58 -16.11 39.86
CA PRO A 90 -15.14 -15.90 40.00
C PRO A 90 -14.53 -15.44 38.67
N LEU A 91 -13.55 -14.54 38.75
CA LEU A 91 -12.82 -13.90 37.64
C LEU A 91 -12.36 -14.87 36.54
N GLN A 92 -12.15 -16.15 36.88
CA GLN A 92 -11.80 -17.22 35.93
C GLN A 92 -12.95 -17.63 34.99
N ALA A 93 -14.21 -17.50 35.42
CA ALA A 93 -15.38 -17.78 34.60
C ALA A 93 -15.65 -16.66 33.58
N ALA A 94 -15.38 -15.39 33.93
CA ALA A 94 -15.50 -14.26 33.00
C ALA A 94 -14.44 -14.32 31.89
N VAL A 95 -13.20 -14.72 32.21
CA VAL A 95 -12.12 -14.94 31.23
C VAL A 95 -12.42 -16.12 30.30
N ALA A 96 -13.01 -17.21 30.82
CA ALA A 96 -13.40 -18.38 30.01
C ALA A 96 -14.60 -18.12 29.09
N VAL A 97 -15.52 -17.23 29.48
CA VAL A 97 -16.67 -16.83 28.66
C VAL A 97 -16.27 -15.79 27.61
N ALA A 98 -15.30 -14.92 27.88
CA ALA A 98 -14.76 -13.94 26.94
C ALA A 98 -13.88 -14.56 25.85
N ALA A 99 -13.02 -15.54 26.22
CA ALA A 99 -12.31 -16.38 25.25
C ALA A 99 -13.26 -17.16 24.34
N LEU A 100 -14.52 -17.34 24.73
CA LEU A 100 -15.55 -17.99 23.91
C LEU A 100 -16.17 -17.04 22.88
N ALA A 101 -15.98 -15.72 22.97
CA ALA A 101 -16.69 -14.69 22.19
C ALA A 101 -15.91 -14.18 20.96
N ALA A 102 -14.60 -13.89 21.04
CA ALA A 102 -13.79 -13.63 19.83
C ALA A 102 -13.45 -14.93 19.09
N VAL A 103 -13.24 -16.02 19.86
CA VAL A 103 -13.35 -17.35 19.28
C VAL A 103 -14.71 -17.49 18.63
N ARG A 104 -15.83 -16.91 19.12
CA ARG A 104 -17.13 -17.07 18.46
C ARG A 104 -17.18 -16.50 17.05
N ASP A 105 -16.69 -15.29 16.79
CA ASP A 105 -16.78 -14.68 15.46
C ASP A 105 -15.81 -15.35 14.47
N GLU A 106 -14.57 -15.59 14.89
CA GLU A 106 -13.59 -16.31 14.06
C GLU A 106 -13.92 -17.81 13.96
N LEU A 107 -14.50 -18.44 14.98
CA LEU A 107 -15.00 -19.83 14.94
C LEU A 107 -16.29 -19.90 14.13
N GLU A 108 -17.19 -18.92 14.16
CA GLU A 108 -18.39 -18.89 13.33
C GLU A 108 -17.98 -18.72 11.86
N ARG A 109 -17.03 -17.82 11.55
CA ARG A 109 -16.42 -17.72 10.21
C ARG A 109 -15.66 -18.98 9.80
N ASN A 110 -14.79 -19.53 10.66
CA ASN A 110 -14.08 -20.79 10.42
C ASN A 110 -15.03 -22.01 10.37
N THR A 111 -16.19 -21.94 11.01
CA THR A 111 -17.24 -22.98 10.92
C THR A 111 -18.03 -22.83 9.62
N MET A 112 -18.29 -21.61 9.15
CA MET A 112 -18.80 -21.36 7.80
C MET A 112 -17.81 -21.86 6.74
N ARG A 113 -16.50 -21.63 6.93
CA ARG A 113 -15.41 -22.11 6.06
C ARG A 113 -15.30 -23.63 6.03
N ARG A 114 -15.32 -24.31 7.19
CA ARG A 114 -15.23 -25.78 7.28
C ARG A 114 -16.38 -26.53 6.61
N ASN A 115 -17.50 -25.86 6.33
CA ASN A 115 -18.65 -26.44 5.65
C ASN A 115 -18.65 -26.20 4.13
N ALA A 116 -17.67 -25.48 3.59
CA ALA A 116 -17.49 -25.33 2.15
C ALA A 116 -16.92 -26.63 1.56
N SER A 117 -17.57 -27.16 0.53
CA SER A 117 -17.04 -28.32 -0.22
C SER A 117 -16.19 -27.82 -1.37
N PRO A 118 -14.93 -28.27 -1.52
CA PRO A 118 -14.09 -27.85 -2.62
C PRO A 118 -14.75 -28.27 -3.94
N THR A 119 -15.21 -27.28 -4.70
CA THR A 119 -15.64 -27.50 -6.07
C THR A 119 -14.40 -27.31 -6.93
N ALA A 120 -13.92 -28.39 -7.54
CA ALA A 120 -12.81 -28.32 -8.47
C ALA A 120 -13.21 -27.43 -9.65
N VAL A 121 -12.73 -26.18 -9.65
CA VAL A 121 -12.75 -25.36 -10.87
C VAL A 121 -11.85 -26.08 -11.85
N ALA A 122 -12.36 -26.37 -13.05
CA ALA A 122 -11.55 -26.96 -14.10
C ALA A 122 -10.37 -26.00 -14.36
N ALA A 123 -9.15 -26.45 -14.04
CA ALA A 123 -7.95 -25.70 -14.33
C ALA A 123 -7.87 -25.51 -15.85
N ALA A 124 -8.22 -24.31 -16.31
CA ALA A 124 -7.84 -23.87 -17.64
C ALA A 124 -6.30 -23.86 -17.72
N SER A 125 -5.75 -24.03 -18.92
CA SER A 125 -4.30 -24.08 -19.10
C SER A 125 -3.67 -22.85 -18.42
N PRO A 126 -2.71 -23.04 -17.51
CA PRO A 126 -2.08 -21.92 -16.80
C PRO A 126 -1.38 -20.96 -17.75
N GLU A 127 -1.07 -21.40 -18.97
CA GLU A 127 -0.26 -20.70 -19.97
C GLU A 127 -0.86 -19.37 -20.50
N SER A 128 -2.10 -19.00 -20.18
CA SER A 128 -2.69 -17.70 -20.60
C SER A 128 -3.55 -16.99 -19.54
N LYS A 129 -3.41 -17.34 -18.25
CA LYS A 129 -4.24 -16.72 -17.19
C LYS A 129 -3.81 -15.28 -16.92
N ASN A 130 -4.79 -14.39 -16.74
CA ASN A 130 -4.56 -12.98 -16.46
C ASN A 130 -5.26 -12.58 -15.16
N VAL A 131 -4.49 -12.15 -14.17
CA VAL A 131 -4.98 -11.75 -12.85
C VAL A 131 -4.44 -10.36 -12.50
N LEU A 132 -5.35 -9.44 -12.21
CA LEU A 132 -5.06 -8.10 -11.72
C LEU A 132 -5.50 -7.99 -10.25
N LEU A 133 -4.55 -7.81 -9.34
CA LEU A 133 -4.79 -7.46 -7.95
C LEU A 133 -4.62 -5.95 -7.79
N ILE A 134 -5.67 -5.27 -7.33
CA ILE A 134 -5.66 -3.85 -7.02
C ILE A 134 -5.78 -3.71 -5.50
N GLY A 135 -4.77 -3.09 -4.90
CA GLY A 135 -4.77 -2.70 -3.51
C GLY A 135 -5.05 -1.22 -3.35
N VAL A 136 -6.05 -0.85 -2.54
CA VAL A 136 -6.31 0.54 -2.15
C VAL A 136 -6.24 0.63 -0.64
N ASP A 137 -5.22 1.32 -0.14
CA ASP A 137 -4.86 1.32 1.28
C ASP A 137 -5.89 2.09 2.12
N GLY A 138 -6.13 1.65 3.37
CA GLY A 138 -6.92 2.38 4.36
C GLY A 138 -8.35 2.74 3.95
N THR A 139 -8.97 2.00 3.03
CA THR A 139 -10.23 2.38 2.40
C THR A 139 -11.47 1.84 3.13
N ASN A 140 -12.33 2.72 3.61
CA ASN A 140 -13.63 2.34 4.17
C ASN A 140 -14.68 2.15 3.07
N LEU A 141 -15.11 0.89 2.84
CA LEU A 141 -16.19 0.59 1.88
C LEU A 141 -17.51 1.32 2.22
N SER A 142 -17.80 1.58 3.49
CA SER A 142 -18.97 2.36 3.90
C SER A 142 -18.95 3.78 3.32
N LYS A 143 -17.77 4.41 3.24
CA LYS A 143 -17.59 5.74 2.64
C LYS A 143 -17.77 5.70 1.13
N VAL A 144 -17.16 4.71 0.46
CA VAL A 144 -17.35 4.48 -0.98
C VAL A 144 -18.84 4.36 -1.32
N LEU A 145 -19.58 3.52 -0.58
CA LEU A 145 -21.01 3.26 -0.82
C LEU A 145 -21.91 4.48 -0.51
N SER A 146 -21.49 5.32 0.43
CA SER A 146 -22.25 6.50 0.85
C SER A 146 -22.22 7.64 -0.17
N ASP A 147 -21.20 7.69 -1.03
CA ASP A 147 -21.05 8.72 -2.05
C ASP A 147 -21.32 8.14 -3.46
N PRO A 148 -22.43 8.53 -4.12
CA PRO A 148 -22.73 8.09 -5.48
C PRO A 148 -21.72 8.53 -6.55
N ALA A 149 -20.83 9.48 -6.25
CA ALA A 149 -19.78 9.88 -7.17
C ALA A 149 -18.67 8.82 -7.36
N ASN A 150 -18.56 7.82 -6.46
CA ASN A 150 -17.72 6.64 -6.65
C ASN A 150 -18.34 5.64 -7.65
N ALA A 151 -18.59 6.11 -8.87
CA ALA A 151 -19.36 5.40 -9.87
C ALA A 151 -18.59 4.21 -10.47
N ASN A 152 -17.28 4.32 -10.66
CA ASN A 152 -16.48 3.24 -11.24
C ASN A 152 -16.28 2.09 -10.24
N PHE A 153 -16.06 2.43 -8.97
CA PHE A 153 -16.00 1.46 -7.87
C PHE A 153 -17.33 0.71 -7.77
N PHE A 154 -18.45 1.43 -7.77
CA PHE A 154 -19.75 0.79 -7.70
C PHE A 154 -20.09 -0.04 -8.96
N THR A 155 -19.64 0.39 -10.14
CA THR A 155 -19.75 -0.40 -11.37
C THR A 155 -18.98 -1.71 -11.24
N LEU A 156 -17.76 -1.70 -10.69
CA LEU A 156 -17.01 -2.93 -10.44
C LEU A 156 -17.77 -3.83 -9.45
N ILE A 157 -18.34 -3.29 -8.36
CA ILE A 157 -19.16 -4.04 -7.40
C ILE A 157 -20.35 -4.72 -8.11
N GLN A 158 -21.01 -4.03 -9.05
CA GLN A 158 -22.15 -4.57 -9.81
C GLN A 158 -21.78 -5.77 -10.71
N GLU A 159 -20.52 -5.85 -11.13
CA GLU A 159 -19.94 -6.89 -11.98
C GLU A 159 -19.14 -7.94 -11.18
N SER A 160 -19.25 -7.94 -9.86
CA SER A 160 -18.38 -8.74 -8.99
C SER A 160 -19.14 -9.50 -7.92
N THR A 161 -18.42 -10.41 -7.28
CA THR A 161 -18.77 -10.87 -5.94
C THR A 161 -18.04 -10.00 -4.93
N THR A 162 -18.81 -9.35 -4.05
CA THR A 162 -18.29 -8.42 -3.03
C THR A 162 -18.43 -9.02 -1.65
N ALA A 163 -17.37 -8.96 -0.87
CA ALA A 163 -17.35 -9.32 0.53
C ALA A 163 -16.96 -8.09 1.35
N PRO A 164 -17.91 -7.40 1.99
CA PRO A 164 -17.60 -6.55 3.13
C PRO A 164 -17.09 -7.47 4.23
N SER A 165 -15.82 -7.34 4.56
CA SER A 165 -15.11 -8.23 5.48
C SER A 165 -14.64 -7.45 6.71
N SER A 166 -14.02 -8.16 7.64
CA SER A 166 -13.45 -7.54 8.82
C SER A 166 -12.25 -8.33 9.31
N ILE A 167 -11.20 -7.60 9.66
CA ILE A 167 -9.99 -8.15 10.28
C ILE A 167 -9.99 -7.97 11.81
N VAL A 168 -11.17 -7.88 12.44
CA VAL A 168 -11.30 -7.91 13.91
C VAL A 168 -10.52 -9.09 14.48
N GLY A 169 -9.65 -8.82 15.45
CA GLY A 169 -8.74 -9.80 16.02
C GLY A 169 -7.33 -9.79 15.43
N HIS A 170 -7.13 -9.12 14.29
CA HIS A 170 -5.84 -8.88 13.67
C HIS A 170 -5.47 -7.39 13.73
N THR A 171 -4.19 -7.09 13.60
CA THR A 171 -3.71 -5.69 13.56
C THR A 171 -4.22 -4.98 12.30
N THR A 172 -4.56 -3.71 12.44
CA THR A 172 -4.98 -2.83 11.35
C THR A 172 -3.81 -1.96 10.87
N ILE A 173 -2.58 -2.47 10.94
CA ILE A 173 -1.37 -1.78 10.46
C ILE A 173 -1.01 -2.33 9.08
N SER A 174 -0.62 -1.46 8.16
CA SER A 174 -0.58 -1.75 6.72
C SER A 174 0.39 -2.88 6.36
N ASN A 175 1.66 -2.83 6.76
CA ASN A 175 2.64 -3.86 6.38
C ASN A 175 2.26 -5.29 6.84
N PRO A 176 1.82 -5.53 8.10
CA PRO A 176 1.24 -6.82 8.49
C PRO A 176 0.04 -7.25 7.63
N SER A 177 -0.88 -6.34 7.29
CA SER A 177 -2.06 -6.65 6.49
C SER A 177 -1.71 -6.96 5.03
N TRP A 178 -0.85 -6.16 4.39
CA TRP A 178 -0.32 -6.43 3.06
C TRP A 178 0.51 -7.71 3.00
N THR A 179 1.31 -7.99 4.04
CA THR A 179 1.98 -9.28 4.20
C THR A 179 0.97 -10.42 4.23
N SER A 180 -0.18 -10.24 4.90
CA SER A 180 -1.25 -11.26 4.95
C SER A 180 -1.88 -11.48 3.58
N ILE A 181 -2.22 -10.40 2.87
CA ILE A 181 -2.77 -10.42 1.50
C ILE A 181 -1.82 -11.13 0.54
N LEU A 182 -0.53 -10.78 0.58
CA LEU A 182 0.50 -11.19 -0.37
C LEU A 182 1.17 -12.52 -0.02
N THR A 183 0.86 -13.15 1.12
CA THR A 183 1.42 -14.47 1.48
C THR A 183 0.35 -15.53 1.78
N GLY A 184 -0.85 -15.12 2.20
CA GLY A 184 -1.88 -16.02 2.72
C GLY A 184 -1.72 -16.39 4.20
N PHE A 185 -0.87 -15.67 4.94
CA PHE A 185 -0.62 -15.91 6.37
C PHE A 185 -0.78 -14.62 7.18
N TRP A 186 -1.53 -14.69 8.29
CA TRP A 186 -1.75 -13.54 9.16
C TRP A 186 -0.46 -13.05 9.82
N GLY A 187 -0.42 -11.74 10.15
CA GLY A 187 0.69 -11.09 10.85
C GLY A 187 1.13 -11.81 12.14
N GLU A 188 0.18 -12.42 12.87
CA GLU A 188 0.43 -13.25 14.04
C GLU A 188 1.39 -14.41 13.75
N ARG A 189 1.39 -14.97 12.54
CA ARG A 189 2.24 -16.08 12.14
C ARG A 189 3.50 -15.64 11.41
N THR A 190 3.41 -14.61 10.59
CA THR A 190 4.57 -14.09 9.85
C THR A 190 5.56 -13.38 10.76
N GLY A 191 5.07 -12.79 11.87
CA GLY A 191 5.91 -12.02 12.80
C GLY A 191 6.09 -10.56 12.40
N VAL A 192 5.41 -10.11 11.35
CA VAL A 192 5.35 -8.71 10.96
C VAL A 192 4.36 -8.00 11.87
N ILE A 193 4.84 -7.02 12.65
CA ILE A 193 4.06 -6.36 13.71
C ILE A 193 3.91 -4.85 13.52
N ASN A 194 4.60 -4.25 12.55
CA ASN A 194 4.58 -2.83 12.25
C ASN A 194 5.03 -2.58 10.78
N ASN A 195 5.13 -1.30 10.40
CA ASN A 195 5.50 -0.87 9.05
C ASN A 195 7.00 -0.97 8.71
N ILE A 196 7.81 -1.60 9.56
CA ILE A 196 9.22 -1.86 9.24
C ILE A 196 9.31 -3.09 8.35
N PHE A 197 9.79 -2.90 7.12
CA PHE A 197 10.01 -3.98 6.17
C PHE A 197 11.05 -4.99 6.68
N THR A 198 10.74 -6.29 6.64
CA THR A 198 11.63 -7.36 7.12
C THR A 198 11.84 -8.42 6.03
N PRO A 199 12.93 -8.38 5.24
CA PRO A 199 13.06 -9.22 4.04
C PRO A 199 13.11 -10.73 4.34
N TRP A 200 13.70 -11.13 5.47
CA TRP A 200 13.79 -12.54 5.89
C TRP A 200 12.44 -13.19 6.22
N THR A 201 11.38 -12.40 6.40
CA THR A 201 10.02 -12.90 6.60
C THR A 201 9.59 -13.74 5.39
N TYR A 202 9.91 -13.27 4.19
CA TYR A 202 9.45 -13.87 2.94
C TYR A 202 10.25 -15.12 2.53
N ASP A 203 11.38 -15.41 3.17
CA ASP A 203 12.06 -16.70 3.05
C ASP A 203 11.22 -17.84 3.66
N ASN A 204 10.53 -17.56 4.76
CA ASN A 204 9.66 -18.52 5.45
C ASN A 204 8.21 -18.44 4.98
N TYR A 205 7.79 -17.25 4.53
CA TYR A 205 6.45 -16.95 4.03
C TYR A 205 6.53 -16.33 2.63
N PRO A 206 6.89 -17.12 1.59
CA PRO A 206 6.98 -16.67 0.21
C PRO A 206 5.72 -15.91 -0.20
N THR A 207 5.96 -14.76 -0.83
CA THR A 207 4.90 -13.94 -1.41
C THR A 207 4.20 -14.68 -2.56
N VAL A 208 3.07 -14.16 -3.02
CA VAL A 208 2.39 -14.61 -4.23
C VAL A 208 3.37 -14.60 -5.43
N PHE A 209 4.22 -13.58 -5.54
CA PHE A 209 5.28 -13.53 -6.55
C PHE A 209 6.24 -14.71 -6.42
N ASN A 210 6.74 -14.97 -5.20
CA ASN A 210 7.65 -16.09 -4.97
C ASN A 210 7.04 -17.45 -5.31
N GLN A 211 5.74 -17.61 -5.06
CA GLN A 211 5.01 -18.84 -5.35
C GLN A 211 4.78 -19.01 -6.86
N LEU A 212 4.38 -17.95 -7.57
CA LEU A 212 4.13 -17.99 -9.00
C LEU A 212 5.42 -18.15 -9.80
N GLU A 213 6.42 -17.32 -9.54
CA GLU A 213 7.72 -17.39 -10.21
C GLU A 213 8.45 -18.70 -9.93
N GLY A 214 8.36 -19.19 -8.68
CA GLY A 214 8.92 -20.49 -8.31
C GLY A 214 8.24 -21.67 -9.01
N ALA A 215 6.96 -21.56 -9.34
CA ALA A 215 6.19 -22.62 -9.98
C ALA A 215 6.25 -22.59 -11.51
N HIS A 216 6.30 -21.39 -12.11
CA HIS A 216 6.12 -21.18 -13.54
C HIS A 216 7.35 -20.62 -14.25
N GLY A 217 8.27 -19.95 -13.53
CA GLY A 217 9.40 -19.21 -14.13
C GLY A 217 8.94 -18.34 -15.30
N ASN A 218 9.65 -18.39 -16.43
CA ASN A 218 9.32 -17.65 -17.65
C ASN A 218 7.94 -17.96 -18.28
N GLY A 219 7.16 -18.90 -17.73
CA GLY A 219 5.78 -19.16 -18.14
C GLY A 219 4.76 -18.17 -17.56
N ILE A 220 5.19 -17.28 -16.66
CA ILE A 220 4.40 -16.18 -16.13
C ILE A 220 5.21 -14.88 -16.20
N GLN A 221 4.51 -13.76 -16.34
CA GLN A 221 5.01 -12.41 -16.15
C GLN A 221 4.39 -11.85 -14.88
N THR A 222 5.21 -11.60 -13.85
CA THR A 222 4.76 -10.92 -12.63
C THR A 222 5.16 -9.44 -12.61
N THR A 223 4.22 -8.56 -12.28
CA THR A 223 4.48 -7.11 -12.20
C THR A 223 3.92 -6.55 -10.91
N ALA A 224 4.72 -5.75 -10.19
CA ALA A 224 4.31 -4.97 -9.03
C ALA A 224 4.45 -3.48 -9.33
N ILE A 225 3.40 -2.71 -9.08
CA ILE A 225 3.34 -1.25 -9.28
C ILE A 225 2.87 -0.66 -7.96
N ALA A 226 3.71 0.13 -7.29
CA ALA A 226 3.41 0.62 -5.96
C ALA A 226 4.02 2.00 -5.72
N ASN A 227 3.26 2.87 -5.04
CA ASN A 227 3.72 4.17 -4.57
C ASN A 227 4.11 4.21 -3.08
N TRP A 228 4.28 3.03 -2.47
CA TRP A 228 4.94 2.86 -1.17
C TRP A 228 6.11 1.89 -1.30
N ASP A 229 7.26 2.30 -0.79
CA ASP A 229 8.53 1.57 -0.91
C ASP A 229 8.50 0.22 -0.21
N VAL A 230 7.82 0.09 0.93
CA VAL A 230 7.63 -1.20 1.61
C VAL A 230 6.92 -2.20 0.71
N ILE A 231 5.90 -1.79 -0.04
CA ILE A 231 5.19 -2.70 -0.96
C ILE A 231 6.09 -3.14 -2.12
N ALA A 232 6.86 -2.22 -2.69
CA ALA A 232 7.89 -2.57 -3.67
C ALA A 232 8.93 -3.53 -3.08
N ALA A 233 9.29 -3.36 -1.80
CA ALA A 233 10.19 -4.23 -1.04
C ALA A 233 9.65 -5.65 -0.87
N ILE A 234 8.36 -5.79 -0.56
CA ILE A 234 7.70 -7.09 -0.47
C ILE A 234 7.75 -7.81 -1.82
N ALA A 235 7.47 -7.11 -2.93
CA ALA A 235 7.56 -7.69 -4.27
C ALA A 235 8.99 -8.08 -4.67
N ALA A 236 10.00 -7.34 -4.17
CA ALA A 236 11.41 -7.60 -4.37
C ALA A 236 12.01 -8.70 -3.46
N ALA A 237 11.26 -9.13 -2.44
CA ALA A 237 11.75 -10.04 -1.41
C ALA A 237 11.71 -11.51 -1.82
N GLY A 238 12.46 -12.34 -1.09
CA GLY A 238 12.56 -13.78 -1.32
C GLY A 238 13.40 -14.13 -2.55
N ALA A 239 13.54 -15.44 -2.80
CA ALA A 239 14.39 -15.95 -3.87
C ALA A 239 13.84 -15.73 -5.29
N ASN A 240 12.51 -15.76 -5.44
CA ASN A 240 11.82 -15.65 -6.73
C ASN A 240 10.98 -14.36 -6.74
N ARG A 241 11.63 -13.20 -6.71
CA ARG A 241 10.96 -11.88 -6.70
C ARG A 241 10.12 -11.65 -7.96
N ALA A 242 9.24 -10.64 -7.93
CA ALA A 242 8.53 -10.19 -9.14
C ALA A 242 9.51 -9.86 -10.28
N ASP A 243 9.14 -10.18 -11.53
CA ASP A 243 9.98 -9.88 -12.69
C ASP A 243 10.16 -8.37 -12.89
N THR A 244 9.05 -7.64 -12.78
CA THR A 244 9.01 -6.19 -12.98
C THR A 244 8.48 -5.50 -11.73
N ILE A 245 9.22 -4.52 -11.22
CA ILE A 245 8.86 -3.72 -10.05
C ILE A 245 8.94 -2.25 -10.43
N HIS A 246 7.79 -1.59 -10.49
CA HIS A 246 7.65 -0.16 -10.72
C HIS A 246 7.36 0.53 -9.39
N TYR A 247 8.43 1.01 -8.74
CA TYR A 247 8.29 1.86 -7.56
C TYR A 247 8.03 3.30 -7.99
N ILE A 248 6.80 3.77 -7.80
CA ILE A 248 6.45 5.17 -8.03
C ILE A 248 6.91 5.98 -6.83
N GLY A 249 8.02 6.71 -6.99
CA GLY A 249 8.60 7.53 -5.93
C GLY A 249 7.72 8.73 -5.53
N PRO A 250 8.23 9.59 -4.63
CA PRO A 250 7.52 10.78 -4.20
C PRO A 250 7.14 11.69 -5.38
N GLU A 251 5.86 12.02 -5.47
CA GLU A 251 5.30 12.92 -6.49
C GLU A 251 4.87 14.27 -5.88
N SER A 252 4.38 15.17 -6.73
CA SER A 252 3.88 16.48 -6.29
C SER A 252 2.72 16.41 -5.28
N SER A 253 1.97 15.30 -5.27
CA SER A 253 0.93 14.97 -4.30
C SER A 253 0.63 13.48 -4.34
N TRP A 254 -0.03 12.96 -3.30
CA TRP A 254 -0.52 11.57 -3.29
C TRP A 254 -1.50 11.28 -4.43
N ALA A 255 -2.34 12.25 -4.80
CA ALA A 255 -3.24 12.12 -5.95
C ALA A 255 -2.48 11.96 -7.28
N ALA A 256 -1.38 12.71 -7.47
CA ALA A 256 -0.52 12.59 -8.64
C ALA A 256 0.25 11.26 -8.67
N SER A 257 0.68 10.77 -7.50
CA SER A 257 1.29 9.46 -7.37
C SER A 257 0.32 8.33 -7.73
N ASP A 258 -0.90 8.36 -7.20
CA ASP A 258 -1.98 7.43 -7.55
C ASP A 258 -2.34 7.51 -9.05
N ASP A 259 -2.38 8.70 -9.64
CA ASP A 259 -2.60 8.87 -11.08
C ASP A 259 -1.51 8.19 -11.91
N LEU A 260 -0.26 8.28 -11.47
CA LEU A 260 0.86 7.63 -12.13
C LEU A 260 0.81 6.11 -11.96
N VAL A 261 0.47 5.59 -10.78
CA VAL A 261 0.18 4.16 -10.56
C VAL A 261 -0.91 3.69 -11.53
N GLY A 262 -2.02 4.43 -11.62
CA GLY A 262 -3.14 4.12 -12.51
C GLY A 262 -2.73 4.08 -13.98
N ALA A 263 -1.93 5.05 -14.43
CA ALA A 263 -1.41 5.12 -15.79
C ALA A 263 -0.46 3.97 -16.12
N VAL A 264 0.50 3.64 -15.24
CA VAL A 264 1.42 2.51 -15.42
C VAL A 264 0.65 1.19 -15.44
N THR A 265 -0.32 1.00 -14.55
CA THR A 265 -1.15 -0.21 -14.52
C THR A 265 -1.95 -0.37 -15.81
N GLY A 266 -2.56 0.70 -16.31
CA GLY A 266 -3.26 0.68 -17.60
C GLY A 266 -2.34 0.33 -18.78
N ALA A 267 -1.13 0.90 -18.82
CA ALA A 267 -0.15 0.60 -19.86
C ALA A 267 0.35 -0.85 -19.79
N THR A 268 0.59 -1.38 -18.59
CA THR A 268 0.97 -2.79 -18.34
C THR A 268 -0.12 -3.75 -18.83
N ILE A 269 -1.39 -3.47 -18.53
CA ILE A 269 -2.52 -4.29 -19.01
C ILE A 269 -2.62 -4.24 -20.54
N ALA A 270 -2.51 -3.05 -21.14
CA ALA A 270 -2.56 -2.90 -22.59
C ALA A 270 -1.42 -3.64 -23.32
N ALA A 271 -0.24 -3.74 -22.68
CA ALA A 271 0.94 -4.40 -23.23
C ALA A 271 1.05 -5.90 -22.86
N ALA A 272 0.14 -6.44 -22.04
CA ALA A 272 0.21 -7.81 -21.57
C ALA A 272 0.15 -8.81 -22.75
N ASP A 273 1.11 -9.74 -22.77
CA ASP A 273 1.17 -10.80 -23.78
C ASP A 273 0.10 -11.85 -23.47
N ARG A 274 -0.81 -12.07 -24.41
CA ARG A 274 -1.89 -13.06 -24.29
C ARG A 274 -1.40 -14.51 -24.27
N ASP A 275 -0.20 -14.77 -24.77
CA ASP A 275 0.38 -16.11 -24.86
C ASP A 275 1.23 -16.44 -23.62
N VAL A 276 1.27 -15.55 -22.64
CA VAL A 276 1.96 -15.72 -21.35
C VAL A 276 0.95 -15.46 -20.23
N ALA A 277 1.10 -16.16 -19.11
CA ALA A 277 0.30 -15.89 -17.93
C ALA A 277 0.73 -14.54 -17.32
N ASN A 278 -0.20 -13.67 -16.92
CA ASN A 278 0.11 -12.35 -16.35
C ASN A 278 -0.48 -12.19 -14.94
N PHE A 279 0.37 -11.88 -13.97
CA PHE A 279 -0.06 -11.41 -12.64
C PHE A 279 0.42 -9.97 -12.41
N VAL A 280 -0.53 -9.04 -12.27
CA VAL A 280 -0.25 -7.62 -12.03
C VAL A 280 -0.79 -7.25 -10.65
N PHE A 281 0.06 -6.70 -9.80
CA PHE A 281 -0.33 -6.08 -8.54
C PHE A 281 -0.13 -4.57 -8.60
N SER A 282 -1.21 -3.81 -8.41
CA SER A 282 -1.22 -2.35 -8.40
C SER A 282 -1.67 -1.84 -7.04
N TYR A 283 -0.82 -1.07 -6.36
CA TYR A 283 -1.06 -0.57 -5.01
C TYR A 283 -1.17 0.96 -4.98
N PHE A 284 -2.20 1.48 -4.32
CA PHE A 284 -2.54 2.89 -4.19
C PHE A 284 -2.60 3.29 -2.72
N VAL A 285 -1.70 4.18 -2.30
CA VAL A 285 -1.61 4.67 -0.90
C VAL A 285 -2.49 5.90 -0.60
N GLY A 286 -2.94 6.63 -1.63
CA GLY A 286 -3.41 8.01 -1.43
C GLY A 286 -4.62 8.19 -0.52
N VAL A 287 -5.49 7.19 -0.41
CA VAL A 287 -6.66 7.22 0.48
C VAL A 287 -6.24 7.17 1.95
N ASP A 288 -5.32 6.26 2.30
CA ASP A 288 -4.81 6.12 3.67
C ASP A 288 -4.05 7.38 4.11
N GLU A 289 -3.19 7.91 3.25
CA GLU A 289 -2.45 9.14 3.51
C GLU A 289 -3.36 10.37 3.74
N ALA A 290 -4.45 10.49 2.97
CA ALA A 290 -5.47 11.50 3.21
C ALA A 290 -6.17 11.26 4.57
N GLY A 291 -6.41 10.00 4.93
CA GLY A 291 -6.92 9.59 6.23
C GLY A 291 -6.01 10.03 7.37
N HIS A 292 -4.72 9.72 7.29
CA HIS A 292 -3.74 10.13 8.31
C HIS A 292 -3.68 11.65 8.46
N ALA A 293 -3.66 12.38 7.34
CA ALA A 293 -3.53 13.82 7.35
C ALA A 293 -4.80 14.55 7.85
N PHE A 294 -6.00 14.03 7.56
CA PHE A 294 -7.26 14.76 7.74
C PHE A 294 -8.39 13.99 8.45
N GLY A 295 -8.29 12.67 8.58
CA GLY A 295 -9.29 11.75 9.11
C GLY A 295 -10.18 11.14 8.02
N GLY A 296 -10.63 9.90 8.20
CA GLY A 296 -11.47 9.17 7.23
C GLY A 296 -12.88 9.74 7.03
N GLY A 297 -13.28 10.69 7.88
CA GLY A 297 -14.54 11.44 7.76
C GLY A 297 -14.41 12.77 7.02
N SER A 298 -13.22 13.11 6.53
CA SER A 298 -12.90 14.41 5.94
C SER A 298 -13.31 14.53 4.46
N GLN A 299 -13.29 15.76 3.95
CA GLN A 299 -13.47 16.01 2.52
C GLN A 299 -12.24 15.53 1.74
N GLU A 300 -11.05 15.68 2.30
CA GLU A 300 -9.79 15.26 1.69
C GLU A 300 -9.73 13.75 1.48
N TYR A 301 -10.22 12.96 2.44
CA TYR A 301 -10.39 11.52 2.28
C TYR A 301 -11.41 11.18 1.18
N THR A 302 -12.51 11.94 1.11
CA THR A 302 -13.52 11.80 0.04
C THR A 302 -12.92 12.12 -1.34
N ASP A 303 -12.13 13.19 -1.45
CA ASP A 303 -11.46 13.60 -2.70
C ASP A 303 -10.42 12.57 -3.13
N ALA A 304 -9.70 11.94 -2.19
CA ALA A 304 -8.80 10.83 -2.46
C ALA A 304 -9.54 9.58 -2.97
N LEU A 305 -10.71 9.26 -2.41
CA LEU A 305 -11.56 8.18 -2.95
C LEU A 305 -12.01 8.47 -4.39
N LEU A 306 -12.40 9.72 -4.69
CA LEU A 306 -12.78 10.10 -6.06
C LEU A 306 -11.59 10.10 -7.02
N ASN A 307 -10.38 10.38 -6.52
CA ASN A 307 -9.14 10.21 -7.27
C ASN A 307 -8.90 8.74 -7.64
N PHE A 308 -9.00 7.85 -6.66
CA PHE A 308 -8.88 6.41 -6.87
C PHE A 308 -9.99 5.88 -7.79
N ASP A 309 -11.26 6.29 -7.61
CA ASP A 309 -12.38 5.88 -8.46
C ASP A 309 -12.14 6.20 -9.94
N ARG A 310 -11.61 7.39 -10.24
CA ARG A 310 -11.21 7.77 -11.60
C ARG A 310 -10.13 6.83 -12.16
N ASN A 311 -9.09 6.54 -11.38
CA ASN A 311 -8.01 5.64 -11.77
C ASN A 311 -8.52 4.21 -12.00
N LEU A 312 -9.37 3.72 -11.11
CA LEU A 312 -10.04 2.43 -11.25
C LEU A 312 -10.87 2.37 -12.54
N GLY A 313 -11.62 3.42 -12.86
CA GLY A 313 -12.36 3.52 -14.12
C GLY A 313 -11.48 3.41 -15.36
N ALA A 314 -10.33 4.10 -15.36
CA ALA A 314 -9.36 4.07 -16.44
C ALA A 314 -8.69 2.68 -16.58
N ILE A 315 -8.30 2.06 -15.47
CA ILE A 315 -7.76 0.69 -15.44
C ILE A 315 -8.78 -0.30 -15.98
N MET A 316 -10.01 -0.26 -15.49
CA MET A 316 -11.07 -1.17 -15.94
C MET A 316 -11.43 -0.95 -17.42
N GLN A 317 -11.23 0.26 -17.96
CA GLN A 317 -11.34 0.49 -19.40
C GLN A 317 -10.24 -0.25 -20.17
N GLN A 318 -8.98 -0.17 -19.73
CA GLN A 318 -7.87 -0.92 -20.36
C GLN A 318 -8.08 -2.43 -20.27
N VAL A 319 -8.60 -2.93 -19.14
CA VAL A 319 -9.00 -4.34 -19.00
C VAL A 319 -10.02 -4.70 -20.08
N ARG A 320 -11.12 -3.95 -20.20
CA ARG A 320 -12.17 -4.24 -21.20
C ARG A 320 -11.64 -4.18 -22.64
N ASP A 321 -10.79 -3.21 -22.94
CA ASP A 321 -10.21 -3.05 -24.28
C ASP A 321 -9.28 -4.23 -24.63
N TRP A 322 -8.46 -4.67 -23.68
CA TRP A 322 -7.62 -5.86 -23.84
C TRP A 322 -8.46 -7.13 -23.96
N GLU A 323 -9.50 -7.31 -23.13
CA GLU A 323 -10.42 -8.46 -23.18
C GLU A 323 -11.12 -8.54 -24.55
N ALA A 324 -11.58 -7.41 -25.07
CA ALA A 324 -12.22 -7.32 -26.37
C ALA A 324 -11.27 -7.63 -27.53
N ALA A 325 -9.99 -7.26 -27.43
CA ALA A 325 -8.99 -7.51 -28.46
C ALA A 325 -8.50 -8.96 -28.48
N ASN A 326 -8.42 -9.62 -27.32
CA ASN A 326 -7.77 -10.93 -27.18
C ASN A 326 -8.75 -12.11 -27.01
N GLY A 327 -10.01 -11.84 -26.62
CA GLY A 327 -11.02 -12.87 -26.40
C GLY A 327 -10.80 -13.69 -25.12
N GLU A 328 -10.01 -13.16 -24.19
CA GLU A 328 -9.70 -13.72 -22.87
C GLU A 328 -10.14 -12.73 -21.78
N THR A 329 -10.46 -13.22 -20.58
CA THR A 329 -10.94 -12.38 -19.47
C THR A 329 -9.89 -12.21 -18.41
N TRP A 330 -9.75 -11.01 -17.87
CA TRP A 330 -8.97 -10.76 -16.66
C TRP A 330 -9.80 -11.10 -15.43
N THR A 331 -9.20 -11.84 -14.48
CA THR A 331 -9.71 -11.85 -13.11
C THR A 331 -9.20 -10.59 -12.41
N VAL A 332 -10.12 -9.78 -11.88
CA VAL A 332 -9.79 -8.56 -11.13
C VAL A 332 -10.17 -8.77 -9.67
N ILE A 333 -9.22 -8.57 -8.75
CA ILE A 333 -9.41 -8.61 -7.30
C ILE A 333 -9.09 -7.21 -6.78
N LEU A 334 -10.04 -6.57 -6.11
CA LEU A 334 -9.86 -5.28 -5.44
C LEU A 334 -9.99 -5.48 -3.92
N VAL A 335 -8.98 -5.03 -3.17
CA VAL A 335 -8.87 -5.27 -1.71
C VAL A 335 -8.37 -4.02 -1.00
N THR A 336 -8.80 -3.85 0.26
CA THR A 336 -8.18 -2.94 1.23
C THR A 336 -7.61 -3.76 2.38
N ASP A 337 -6.50 -3.33 2.92
CA ASP A 337 -5.75 -3.99 3.98
C ASP A 337 -6.30 -3.69 5.38
N HIS A 338 -6.80 -2.47 5.59
CA HIS A 338 -7.60 -2.04 6.73
C HIS A 338 -8.55 -0.89 6.33
N GLY A 339 -9.30 -0.37 7.29
CA GLY A 339 -10.05 0.88 7.18
C GLY A 339 -9.45 1.99 8.04
N HIS A 340 -10.16 3.10 8.20
CA HIS A 340 -9.62 4.29 8.85
C HIS A 340 -10.65 4.96 9.79
N GLN A 341 -10.19 5.45 10.94
CA GLN A 341 -11.05 6.22 11.86
C GLN A 341 -11.57 7.52 11.21
N PRO A 342 -12.81 7.95 11.53
CA PRO A 342 -13.38 9.14 10.92
C PRO A 342 -12.70 10.43 11.38
N GLN A 343 -12.23 10.49 12.63
CA GLN A 343 -11.51 11.63 13.18
C GLN A 343 -10.05 11.68 12.70
N ARG A 344 -9.50 12.90 12.64
CA ARG A 344 -8.06 13.11 12.49
C ARG A 344 -7.30 12.56 13.71
N GLY A 345 -6.17 11.90 13.48
CA GLY A 345 -5.34 11.33 14.53
C GLY A 345 -4.36 10.31 13.98
N LEU A 346 -4.09 9.25 14.75
CA LEU A 346 -3.31 8.10 14.25
C LEU A 346 -3.98 7.44 13.05
N GLY A 347 -5.31 7.50 12.97
CA GLY A 347 -6.08 7.01 11.84
C GLY A 347 -6.44 5.54 11.95
N HIS A 348 -5.46 4.67 12.13
CA HIS A 348 -5.66 3.22 12.33
C HIS A 348 -4.62 2.62 13.29
N GLY A 349 -4.65 1.30 13.48
CA GLY A 349 -3.77 0.54 14.39
C GLY A 349 -4.48 -0.10 15.58
N PHE A 350 -5.75 0.24 15.83
CA PHE A 350 -6.59 -0.35 16.87
C PHE A 350 -7.75 -1.15 16.26
N GLN A 351 -8.84 -1.34 17.00
CA GLN A 351 -9.88 -2.33 16.69
C GLN A 351 -11.28 -1.73 16.51
N SER A 352 -11.39 -0.43 16.23
CA SER A 352 -12.71 0.11 15.91
C SER A 352 -13.28 -0.54 14.64
N PRO A 353 -14.61 -0.64 14.51
CA PRO A 353 -15.24 -1.15 13.29
C PRO A 353 -14.83 -0.40 12.02
N ASP A 354 -14.50 0.89 12.14
CA ASP A 354 -13.99 1.69 11.02
C ASP A 354 -12.56 1.27 10.65
N GLU A 355 -11.70 0.91 11.61
CA GLU A 355 -10.33 0.45 11.33
C GLU A 355 -10.27 -0.99 10.83
N THR A 356 -11.09 -1.86 11.41
CA THR A 356 -11.09 -3.30 11.10
C THR A 356 -11.92 -3.65 9.88
N GLY A 357 -12.75 -2.73 9.40
CA GLY A 357 -13.56 -2.93 8.20
C GLY A 357 -12.68 -3.02 6.96
N THR A 358 -12.74 -4.17 6.29
CA THR A 358 -12.03 -4.42 5.03
C THR A 358 -13.02 -4.86 3.96
N PHE A 359 -12.54 -5.15 2.76
CA PHE A 359 -13.35 -5.76 1.73
C PHE A 359 -12.51 -6.55 0.75
N VAL A 360 -13.18 -7.48 0.06
CA VAL A 360 -12.68 -8.13 -1.15
C VAL A 360 -13.76 -8.03 -2.22
N VAL A 361 -13.42 -7.47 -3.38
CA VAL A 361 -14.29 -7.43 -4.56
C VAL A 361 -13.61 -8.24 -5.65
N VAL A 362 -14.25 -9.29 -6.16
CA VAL A 362 -13.68 -10.15 -7.19
C VAL A 362 -14.60 -10.29 -8.41
N ARG A 363 -14.06 -9.91 -9.57
CA ARG A 363 -14.65 -10.09 -10.91
C ARG A 363 -13.86 -11.17 -11.63
N GLY A 364 -14.53 -12.19 -12.16
CA GLY A 364 -13.88 -13.18 -13.00
C GLY A 364 -14.64 -14.49 -13.10
N GLU A 365 -14.20 -15.34 -14.02
CA GLU A 365 -14.73 -16.70 -14.15
C GLU A 365 -14.57 -17.47 -12.83
N GLY A 366 -15.60 -18.22 -12.43
CA GLY A 366 -15.59 -19.03 -11.20
C GLY A 366 -15.99 -18.29 -9.92
N PHE A 367 -16.03 -16.95 -9.91
CA PHE A 367 -16.46 -16.17 -8.73
C PHE A 367 -17.91 -15.70 -8.79
N GLY A 368 -18.62 -15.91 -9.90
CA GLY A 368 -19.92 -15.29 -10.16
C GLY A 368 -19.77 -13.81 -10.51
N GLY A 369 -20.87 -13.09 -10.69
CA GLY A 369 -20.81 -11.63 -10.94
C GLY A 369 -20.45 -11.21 -12.37
N SER A 370 -20.06 -12.11 -13.28
CA SER A 370 -19.54 -11.75 -14.61
C SER A 370 -20.58 -11.08 -15.54
N GLY A 371 -20.75 -9.77 -15.37
CA GLY A 371 -21.56 -8.86 -16.20
C GLY A 371 -22.49 -7.95 -15.39
N PRO A 372 -22.96 -6.82 -15.95
CA PRO A 372 -23.87 -5.90 -15.27
C PRO A 372 -25.12 -6.59 -14.72
N GLY A 373 -25.51 -6.26 -13.48
CA GLY A 373 -26.66 -6.86 -12.79
C GLY A 373 -26.39 -8.23 -12.18
N ASN A 374 -25.16 -8.75 -12.26
CA ASN A 374 -24.83 -10.06 -11.70
C ASN A 374 -24.24 -10.02 -10.29
N ALA A 375 -24.11 -8.84 -9.68
CA ALA A 375 -23.59 -8.62 -8.32
C ALA A 375 -23.98 -9.72 -7.33
N LEU A 376 -22.98 -10.22 -6.60
CA LEU A 376 -23.17 -11.18 -5.52
C LEU A 376 -22.51 -10.66 -4.25
N ILE A 377 -22.99 -11.15 -3.11
CA ILE A 377 -22.39 -10.89 -1.80
C ILE A 377 -21.86 -12.20 -1.24
N ASN A 378 -20.61 -12.22 -0.79
CA ASN A 378 -20.03 -13.36 -0.10
C ASN A 378 -19.55 -12.94 1.30
N LEU A 379 -19.94 -13.68 2.33
CA LEU A 379 -19.57 -13.37 3.72
C LEU A 379 -18.35 -14.17 4.20
N GLN A 380 -17.74 -14.98 3.32
CA GLN A 380 -16.64 -15.87 3.65
C GLN A 380 -15.27 -15.37 3.17
N TYR A 381 -15.23 -14.48 2.18
CA TYR A 381 -13.96 -13.97 1.67
C TYR A 381 -13.32 -13.01 2.68
N GLU A 382 -12.04 -13.21 2.93
CA GLU A 382 -11.19 -12.33 3.72
C GLU A 382 -9.93 -11.96 2.95
N ILE A 383 -9.22 -10.92 3.41
CA ILE A 383 -8.03 -10.41 2.72
C ILE A 383 -6.90 -11.46 2.63
N VAL A 384 -6.82 -12.38 3.60
CA VAL A 384 -5.84 -13.46 3.63
C VAL A 384 -6.10 -14.54 2.56
N ASP A 385 -7.31 -14.57 1.99
CA ASP A 385 -7.71 -15.54 0.95
C ASP A 385 -7.17 -15.15 -0.44
N VAL A 386 -6.63 -13.93 -0.60
CA VAL A 386 -6.15 -13.40 -1.89
C VAL A 386 -5.03 -14.26 -2.48
N THR A 387 -3.91 -14.45 -1.77
CA THR A 387 -2.79 -15.25 -2.29
C THR A 387 -3.17 -16.70 -2.60
N PRO A 388 -3.85 -17.45 -1.71
CA PRO A 388 -4.38 -18.78 -2.04
C PRO A 388 -5.23 -18.81 -3.30
N THR A 389 -6.06 -17.78 -3.50
CA THR A 389 -6.89 -17.65 -4.70
C THR A 389 -6.04 -17.47 -5.95
N VAL A 390 -5.11 -16.50 -5.94
CA VAL A 390 -4.24 -16.22 -7.08
C VAL A 390 -3.43 -17.47 -7.46
N VAL A 391 -2.81 -18.12 -6.48
CA VAL A 391 -2.05 -19.36 -6.71
C VAL A 391 -2.93 -20.44 -7.34
N THR A 392 -4.16 -20.61 -6.88
CA THR A 392 -5.12 -21.58 -7.44
C THR A 392 -5.51 -21.24 -8.87
N LEU A 393 -5.71 -19.96 -9.20
CA LEU A 393 -6.07 -19.51 -10.55
C LEU A 393 -4.99 -19.81 -11.59
N PHE A 394 -3.72 -19.77 -11.20
CA PHE A 394 -2.58 -20.18 -12.03
C PHE A 394 -2.30 -21.69 -11.98
N GLY A 395 -3.19 -22.50 -11.40
CA GLY A 395 -3.04 -23.96 -11.30
C GLY A 395 -2.00 -24.42 -10.28
N GLY A 396 -1.52 -23.52 -9.42
CA GLY A 396 -0.67 -23.83 -8.30
C GLY A 396 -1.44 -24.51 -7.15
N THR A 397 -0.69 -25.10 -6.22
CA THR A 397 -1.26 -25.68 -5.00
C THR A 397 -1.12 -24.68 -3.86
N VAL A 398 -2.22 -24.36 -3.18
CA VAL A 398 -2.20 -23.52 -1.96
C VAL A 398 -1.22 -24.12 -0.96
N ARG A 399 -0.33 -23.26 -0.43
CA ARG A 399 0.72 -23.70 0.47
C ARG A 399 0.13 -24.37 1.72
N PRO A 400 0.66 -25.54 2.14
CA PRO A 400 0.18 -26.22 3.33
C PRO A 400 0.25 -25.33 4.57
N GLY A 401 -0.86 -25.28 5.30
CA GLY A 401 -0.97 -24.48 6.51
C GLY A 401 -1.07 -22.97 6.24
N SER A 402 -1.40 -22.53 5.02
CA SER A 402 -1.95 -21.18 4.78
C SER A 402 -3.11 -20.90 5.73
N ASP A 403 -3.22 -19.67 6.24
CA ASP A 403 -4.40 -19.25 7.01
C ASP A 403 -5.59 -18.98 6.08
N GLY A 404 -5.30 -18.43 4.90
CA GLY A 404 -6.30 -18.22 3.86
C GLY A 404 -6.62 -19.48 3.06
N THR A 405 -7.80 -19.48 2.47
CA THR A 405 -8.34 -20.51 1.55
C THR A 405 -8.60 -19.86 0.19
N SER A 406 -8.51 -20.63 -0.91
CA SER A 406 -8.90 -20.08 -2.21
C SER A 406 -10.38 -19.69 -2.20
N MET A 407 -10.69 -18.46 -2.61
CA MET A 407 -12.05 -17.97 -2.75
C MET A 407 -12.87 -18.80 -3.76
N THR A 408 -12.20 -19.52 -4.68
CA THR A 408 -12.87 -20.45 -5.61
C THR A 408 -13.55 -21.62 -4.90
N GLU A 409 -13.16 -21.92 -3.66
CA GLU A 409 -13.77 -22.96 -2.82
C GLU A 409 -14.88 -22.42 -1.91
N LEU A 410 -14.98 -21.10 -1.76
CA LEU A 410 -15.89 -20.43 -0.83
C LEU A 410 -17.17 -19.98 -1.55
N THR A 411 -17.97 -20.94 -2.03
CA THR A 411 -19.04 -20.68 -3.02
C THR A 411 -20.38 -20.21 -2.43
N ASN A 412 -20.50 -19.90 -1.13
CA ASN A 412 -21.77 -19.50 -0.50
C ASN A 412 -22.11 -18.02 -0.74
N SER A 413 -22.16 -17.64 -2.02
CA SER A 413 -22.54 -16.29 -2.44
C SER A 413 -24.06 -16.13 -2.52
N VAL A 414 -24.57 -14.97 -2.13
CA VAL A 414 -25.99 -14.61 -2.15
C VAL A 414 -26.22 -13.52 -3.17
N ARG A 415 -27.29 -13.65 -3.97
CA ARG A 415 -27.75 -12.60 -4.87
C ARG A 415 -28.64 -11.61 -4.09
N PRO A 416 -28.25 -10.33 -3.95
CA PRO A 416 -29.13 -9.31 -3.38
C PRO A 416 -30.29 -9.00 -4.33
N ILE A 417 -31.28 -8.25 -3.85
CA ILE A 417 -32.38 -7.78 -4.71
C ILE A 417 -31.79 -6.93 -5.82
N ASP A 418 -32.24 -7.16 -7.06
CA ASP A 418 -31.69 -6.59 -8.30
C ASP A 418 -32.05 -5.10 -8.49
N ASN A 419 -31.58 -4.26 -7.57
CA ASN A 419 -31.49 -2.81 -7.74
C ASN A 419 -30.32 -2.23 -6.93
N ASP A 420 -29.76 -1.13 -7.43
CA ASP A 420 -28.54 -0.51 -6.91
C ASP A 420 -28.68 -0.04 -5.45
N ASP A 421 -29.82 0.56 -5.11
CA ASP A 421 -30.09 1.05 -3.76
C ASP A 421 -30.15 -0.09 -2.74
N ALA A 422 -30.77 -1.22 -3.12
CA ALA A 422 -30.84 -2.41 -2.28
C ALA A 422 -29.49 -3.11 -2.15
N LEU A 423 -28.66 -3.12 -3.20
CA LEU A 423 -27.29 -3.60 -3.12
C LEU A 423 -26.45 -2.73 -2.17
N ARG A 424 -26.49 -1.40 -2.32
CA ARG A 424 -25.83 -0.46 -1.40
C ARG A 424 -26.28 -0.66 0.03
N ALA A 425 -27.59 -0.71 0.26
CA ALA A 425 -28.17 -0.92 1.59
C ALA A 425 -27.77 -2.26 2.20
N ALA A 426 -27.80 -3.36 1.42
CA ALA A 426 -27.39 -4.67 1.89
C ALA A 426 -25.91 -4.70 2.30
N LEU A 427 -25.03 -4.10 1.50
CA LEU A 427 -23.60 -3.99 1.83
C LEU A 427 -23.39 -3.12 3.08
N GLN A 428 -24.07 -1.98 3.20
CA GLN A 428 -24.02 -1.13 4.40
C GLN A 428 -24.54 -1.85 5.65
N ASP A 429 -25.63 -2.62 5.54
CA ASP A 429 -26.19 -3.41 6.63
C ASP A 429 -25.24 -4.53 7.10
N ILE A 430 -24.44 -5.08 6.19
CA ILE A 430 -23.39 -6.06 6.54
C ILE A 430 -22.25 -5.35 7.27
N ILE A 431 -21.76 -4.23 6.73
CA ILE A 431 -20.69 -3.44 7.36
C ILE A 431 -21.12 -2.97 8.75
N GLY A 432 -22.37 -2.54 8.91
CA GLY A 432 -22.93 -2.07 10.19
C GLY A 432 -23.03 -3.15 11.27
N LYS A 433 -22.78 -4.42 10.95
CA LYS A 433 -22.67 -5.52 11.92
C LYS A 433 -21.25 -5.70 12.47
N ASN A 434 -20.25 -5.05 11.89
CA ASN A 434 -18.89 -5.09 12.42
C ASN A 434 -18.86 -4.47 13.83
N GLY A 435 -18.23 -5.20 14.75
CA GLY A 435 -18.10 -4.81 16.15
C GLY A 435 -16.65 -4.80 16.61
N TYR A 436 -16.45 -4.49 17.89
CA TYR A 436 -15.15 -4.66 18.54
C TYR A 436 -14.93 -6.15 18.90
N PRO A 437 -13.67 -6.59 18.98
CA PRO A 437 -13.36 -7.90 19.57
C PRO A 437 -13.71 -7.94 21.06
N ASP A 438 -13.54 -9.10 21.69
CA ASP A 438 -13.65 -9.18 23.15
C ASP A 438 -12.59 -8.31 23.84
N ILE A 439 -12.88 -7.89 25.08
CA ILE A 439 -12.03 -6.94 25.83
C ILE A 439 -10.59 -7.44 25.99
N ALA A 440 -10.36 -8.75 26.14
CA ALA A 440 -9.00 -9.27 26.32
C ALA A 440 -8.21 -9.16 25.01
N THR A 441 -8.84 -9.48 23.88
CA THR A 441 -8.26 -9.32 22.55
C THR A 441 -8.02 -7.85 22.21
N ASP A 442 -8.99 -6.96 22.48
CA ASP A 442 -8.87 -5.51 22.27
C ASP A 442 -7.69 -4.91 23.05
N VAL A 443 -7.58 -5.23 24.34
CA VAL A 443 -6.46 -4.79 25.18
C VAL A 443 -5.12 -5.37 24.70
N ALA A 444 -5.09 -6.66 24.33
CA ALA A 444 -3.87 -7.30 23.84
C ALA A 444 -3.36 -6.65 22.55
N LEU A 445 -4.26 -6.38 21.59
CA LEU A 445 -3.93 -5.72 20.34
C LEU A 445 -3.55 -4.26 20.57
N GLY A 446 -4.27 -3.51 21.42
CA GLY A 446 -3.91 -2.14 21.76
C GLY A 446 -2.52 -2.01 22.39
N VAL A 447 -2.18 -2.90 23.34
CA VAL A 447 -0.84 -2.97 23.92
C VAL A 447 0.21 -3.34 22.87
N ARG A 448 -0.10 -4.30 22.00
CA ARG A 448 0.78 -4.69 20.90
C ARG A 448 1.08 -3.52 19.97
N THR A 449 0.05 -2.80 19.52
CA THR A 449 0.19 -1.63 18.64
C THR A 449 1.08 -0.57 19.28
N ILE A 450 0.82 -0.20 20.54
CA ILE A 450 1.61 0.82 21.25
C ILE A 450 3.10 0.44 21.24
N PHE A 451 3.45 -0.79 21.61
CA PHE A 451 4.84 -1.21 21.68
C PHE A 451 5.47 -1.44 20.30
N ALA A 452 4.72 -1.95 19.33
CA ALA A 452 5.20 -2.21 17.98
C ALA A 452 5.44 -0.93 17.17
N SER A 453 4.70 0.15 17.44
CA SER A 453 4.90 1.44 16.77
C SER A 453 6.15 2.18 17.24
N ILE A 454 6.64 1.95 18.46
CA ILE A 454 7.83 2.64 19.00
C ILE A 454 9.08 2.44 18.13
N PRO A 455 9.53 1.20 17.80
CA PRO A 455 10.69 1.03 16.95
C PRO A 455 10.49 1.61 15.55
N TYR A 456 9.26 1.62 15.04
CA TYR A 456 8.92 2.17 13.72
C TYR A 456 9.14 3.68 13.68
N PHE A 457 8.47 4.44 14.56
CA PHE A 457 8.66 5.88 14.63
C PHE A 457 10.10 6.29 14.97
N LEU A 458 10.83 5.46 15.72
CA LEU A 458 12.24 5.72 15.98
C LEU A 458 13.07 5.62 14.70
N VAL A 459 12.85 4.60 13.87
CA VAL A 459 13.52 4.45 12.57
C VAL A 459 13.18 5.64 11.67
N ASP A 460 11.90 6.00 11.54
CA ASP A 460 11.47 7.14 10.72
C ASP A 460 12.14 8.45 11.12
N ILE A 461 12.25 8.72 12.43
CA ILE A 461 12.92 9.91 12.96
C ILE A 461 14.40 9.90 12.62
N VAL A 462 15.08 8.77 12.82
CA VAL A 462 16.50 8.63 12.54
C VAL A 462 16.76 8.81 11.05
N ASP A 463 15.97 8.17 10.19
CA ASP A 463 16.08 8.25 8.75
C ASP A 463 15.84 9.68 8.24
N GLY A 464 14.87 10.40 8.81
CA GLY A 464 14.66 11.82 8.52
C GLY A 464 15.87 12.70 8.86
N ILE A 465 16.50 12.48 10.02
CA ILE A 465 17.71 13.22 10.43
C ILE A 465 18.88 12.87 9.49
N VAL A 466 19.08 11.59 9.23
CA VAL A 466 20.16 11.07 8.38
C VAL A 466 20.02 11.57 6.95
N GLY A 467 18.81 11.55 6.39
CA GLY A 467 18.50 12.12 5.08
C GLY A 467 18.82 13.61 5.01
N GLY A 468 18.44 14.39 6.05
CA GLY A 468 18.79 15.80 6.15
C GLY A 468 20.31 16.04 6.21
N LEU A 469 21.06 15.23 6.98
CA LEU A 469 22.51 15.30 7.04
C LEU A 469 23.18 14.96 5.70
N LYS A 470 22.71 13.90 5.01
CA LYS A 470 23.19 13.51 3.68
C LYS A 470 22.93 14.61 2.65
N ALA A 471 21.76 15.25 2.69
CA ALA A 471 21.43 16.38 1.81
C ALA A 471 22.38 17.57 2.03
N VAL A 472 22.64 17.96 3.28
CA VAL A 472 23.59 19.04 3.61
C VAL A 472 25.02 18.67 3.23
N ALA A 473 25.42 17.41 3.43
CA ALA A 473 26.73 16.91 3.00
C ALA A 473 26.91 17.02 1.48
N GLY A 474 25.83 16.82 0.71
CA GLY A 474 25.83 16.97 -0.75
C GLY A 474 25.93 18.42 -1.28
N GLN A 475 25.74 19.44 -0.43
CA GLN A 475 25.70 20.85 -0.86
C GLN A 475 27.09 21.50 -1.09
N ASN A 476 28.19 20.79 -0.84
CA ASN A 476 29.57 21.29 -1.01
C ASN A 476 29.89 22.60 -0.24
N ILE A 477 29.24 22.82 0.90
CA ILE A 477 29.51 23.94 1.81
C ILE A 477 30.72 23.58 2.68
N PHE A 478 31.90 24.12 2.38
CA PHE A 478 33.21 23.79 2.97
C PHE A 478 33.18 23.03 4.32
N LEU A 479 32.90 23.73 5.43
CA LEU A 479 32.96 23.12 6.76
C LEU A 479 31.64 22.43 7.14
N VAL A 480 30.51 22.95 6.67
CA VAL A 480 29.17 22.45 7.05
C VAL A 480 28.91 21.08 6.43
N SER A 481 29.19 20.90 5.14
CA SER A 481 29.01 19.63 4.44
C SER A 481 29.94 18.54 4.98
N PHE A 482 31.19 18.88 5.33
CA PHE A 482 32.11 17.94 5.97
C PHE A 482 31.60 17.49 7.35
N LEU A 483 31.18 18.45 8.19
CA LEU A 483 30.65 18.13 9.53
C LEU A 483 29.34 17.34 9.46
N ALA A 484 28.45 17.66 8.52
CA ALA A 484 27.22 16.92 8.29
C ALA A 484 27.50 15.47 7.87
N GLY A 485 28.41 15.26 6.92
CA GLY A 485 28.83 13.91 6.51
C GLY A 485 29.47 13.12 7.64
N ALA A 486 30.30 13.75 8.47
CA ALA A 486 30.92 13.10 9.64
C ALA A 486 29.90 12.74 10.74
N ALA A 487 28.77 13.43 10.81
CA ALA A 487 27.71 13.18 11.80
C ALA A 487 26.77 12.03 11.42
N VAL A 488 26.69 11.65 10.13
CA VAL A 488 25.82 10.56 9.64
C VAL A 488 26.05 9.25 10.40
N GLY A 489 27.29 8.74 10.39
CA GLY A 489 27.60 7.44 11.01
C GLY A 489 27.28 7.35 12.52
N PRO A 490 27.67 8.35 13.34
CA PRO A 490 27.28 8.37 14.75
C PRO A 490 25.78 8.44 15.00
N VAL A 491 25.02 9.20 14.19
CA VAL A 491 23.56 9.30 14.33
C VAL A 491 22.88 7.99 13.94
N GLU A 492 23.26 7.40 12.81
CA GLU A 492 22.79 6.07 12.37
C GLU A 492 23.04 5.02 13.47
N PHE A 493 24.27 4.95 14.00
CA PHE A 493 24.62 3.98 15.03
C PHE A 493 23.81 4.13 16.34
N ILE A 494 23.56 5.36 16.78
CA ILE A 494 22.74 5.61 17.98
C ILE A 494 21.28 5.23 17.70
N GLY A 495 20.79 5.53 16.50
CA GLY A 495 19.47 5.11 16.02
C GLY A 495 19.31 3.59 16.05
N ASP A 496 20.27 2.86 15.48
CA ASP A 496 20.29 1.40 15.45
C ASP A 496 20.25 0.79 16.86
N LEU A 497 21.06 1.31 17.79
CA LEU A 497 21.03 0.87 19.19
C LEU A 497 19.66 1.12 19.84
N GLY A 498 19.06 2.27 19.57
CA GLY A 498 17.72 2.59 20.03
C GLY A 498 16.69 1.62 19.47
N TYR A 499 16.76 1.32 18.17
CA TYR A 499 15.92 0.32 17.52
C TYR A 499 16.04 -1.04 18.19
N VAL A 500 17.26 -1.53 18.46
CA VAL A 500 17.44 -2.86 19.08
C VAL A 500 16.72 -2.95 20.43
N VAL A 501 16.85 -1.92 21.27
CA VAL A 501 16.23 -1.91 22.59
C VAL A 501 14.71 -1.88 22.49
N THR A 502 14.16 -1.03 21.62
CA THR A 502 12.71 -0.86 21.47
C THR A 502 12.09 -2.05 20.74
N ASN A 503 12.71 -2.56 19.68
CA ASN A 503 12.28 -3.75 18.96
C ASN A 503 12.34 -5.00 19.85
N PHE A 504 13.36 -5.16 20.69
CA PHE A 504 13.41 -6.28 21.64
C PHE A 504 12.18 -6.29 22.57
N ALA A 505 11.81 -5.12 23.12
CA ALA A 505 10.60 -4.98 23.93
C ALA A 505 9.33 -5.24 23.11
N ALA A 506 9.24 -4.68 21.90
CA ALA A 506 8.12 -4.87 20.99
C ALA A 506 7.90 -6.35 20.64
N GLN A 507 8.97 -7.09 20.37
CA GLN A 507 8.91 -8.52 20.02
C GLN A 507 8.49 -9.38 21.22
N ILE A 508 8.90 -9.04 22.45
CA ILE A 508 8.39 -9.70 23.66
C ILE A 508 6.89 -9.46 23.81
N VAL A 509 6.45 -8.20 23.68
CA VAL A 509 5.04 -7.84 23.78
C VAL A 509 4.22 -8.52 22.70
N ALA A 510 4.70 -8.52 21.45
CA ALA A 510 4.10 -9.24 20.34
C ALA A 510 3.93 -10.73 20.69
N ARG A 511 4.97 -11.38 21.21
CA ARG A 511 4.91 -12.80 21.57
C ARG A 511 3.87 -13.11 22.63
N ILE A 512 3.82 -12.33 23.71
CA ILE A 512 2.86 -12.55 24.82
C ILE A 512 1.42 -12.14 24.46
N THR A 513 1.25 -11.29 23.45
CA THR A 513 -0.07 -10.86 22.96
C THR A 513 -0.58 -11.71 21.80
N GLY A 514 0.14 -12.76 21.37
CA GLY A 514 -0.36 -13.75 20.41
C GLY A 514 0.40 -13.89 19.10
N VAL A 515 1.44 -13.09 18.85
CA VAL A 515 2.26 -13.20 17.63
C VAL A 515 3.23 -14.38 17.78
N THR A 516 2.87 -15.50 17.17
CA THR A 516 3.67 -16.73 17.13
C THR A 516 4.93 -16.61 16.28
N GLY A 517 4.91 -15.78 15.24
CA GLY A 517 6.06 -15.48 14.39
C GLY A 517 7.05 -14.46 14.95
N ALA A 518 6.75 -13.86 16.12
CA ALA A 518 7.59 -12.82 16.71
C ALA A 518 9.04 -13.30 16.90
N SER A 519 9.98 -12.51 16.40
CA SER A 519 11.40 -12.84 16.40
C SER A 519 12.23 -11.64 16.81
N ILE A 520 13.15 -11.86 17.75
CA ILE A 520 14.16 -10.89 18.18
C ILE A 520 15.34 -10.86 17.20
N PHE A 521 15.44 -11.87 16.33
CA PHE A 521 16.50 -11.96 15.33
C PHE A 521 15.98 -11.74 13.91
N PRO A 522 16.76 -11.07 13.06
CA PRO A 522 18.02 -10.38 13.38
C PRO A 522 17.83 -9.18 14.33
N LEU A 523 18.88 -8.86 15.10
CA LEU A 523 18.84 -7.81 16.12
C LEU A 523 18.89 -6.41 15.53
N TRP A 524 19.73 -6.23 14.51
CA TRP A 524 19.92 -4.94 13.85
C TRP A 524 18.73 -4.61 12.96
N PRO A 525 18.41 -3.31 12.79
CA PRO A 525 17.35 -2.91 11.90
C PRO A 525 17.62 -3.45 10.48
N PRO A 526 16.57 -3.84 9.75
CA PRO A 526 16.70 -4.15 8.34
C PRO A 526 17.21 -2.91 7.60
N ALA A 527 17.94 -3.12 6.51
CA ALA A 527 18.24 -2.01 5.61
C ALA A 527 16.93 -1.46 5.05
N ALA A 528 16.83 -0.13 4.95
CA ALA A 528 15.74 0.52 4.26
C ALA A 528 15.63 -0.02 2.82
N PRO A 529 14.43 -0.15 2.26
CA PRO A 529 14.28 -0.51 0.86
C PRO A 529 15.01 0.49 -0.04
N ASP A 530 15.79 -0.01 -1.00
CA ASP A 530 16.51 0.83 -1.96
C ASP A 530 15.99 0.51 -3.36
N PHE A 531 15.27 1.47 -3.93
CA PHE A 531 14.66 1.38 -5.25
C PHE A 531 15.03 2.59 -6.09
N THR A 532 15.33 2.35 -7.35
CA THR A 532 15.33 3.43 -8.34
C THR A 532 13.86 3.75 -8.65
N PRO A 533 13.39 4.99 -8.42
CA PRO A 533 12.03 5.37 -8.78
C PRO A 533 11.78 5.15 -10.27
N TYR A 534 10.54 4.77 -10.59
CA TYR A 534 10.05 4.65 -11.95
C TYR A 534 10.30 5.95 -12.72
N ASP A 535 10.85 5.83 -13.92
CA ASP A 535 11.06 6.96 -14.82
C ASP A 535 9.82 7.18 -15.68
N PRO A 536 9.09 8.31 -15.55
CA PRO A 536 7.89 8.59 -16.35
C PRO A 536 8.15 8.59 -17.86
N ASP A 537 9.38 8.75 -18.35
CA ASP A 537 9.69 8.64 -19.78
C ASP A 537 9.54 7.19 -20.30
N GLN A 538 9.56 6.19 -19.40
CA GLN A 538 9.25 4.80 -19.74
C GLN A 538 7.79 4.62 -20.14
N LEU A 539 6.86 5.36 -19.53
CA LEU A 539 5.43 5.36 -19.92
C LEU A 539 5.25 5.87 -21.35
N ILE A 540 5.93 6.97 -21.71
CA ILE A 540 5.87 7.53 -23.07
C ILE A 540 6.35 6.48 -24.08
N THR A 541 7.40 5.74 -23.72
CA THR A 541 7.92 4.66 -24.56
C THR A 541 6.90 3.52 -24.70
N MET A 542 6.27 3.08 -23.61
CA MET A 542 5.24 2.04 -23.65
C MET A 542 4.03 2.47 -24.49
N VAL A 543 3.52 3.69 -24.28
CA VAL A 543 2.37 4.22 -25.02
C VAL A 543 2.69 4.44 -26.50
N ALA A 544 3.89 4.92 -26.84
CA ALA A 544 4.30 5.13 -28.24
C ALA A 544 4.41 3.81 -29.02
N VAL A 545 4.84 2.74 -28.38
CA VAL A 545 4.93 1.40 -28.98
C VAL A 545 3.53 0.80 -29.22
N CYS A 546 2.58 1.04 -28.30
CA CYS A 546 1.21 0.55 -28.43
C CYS A 546 0.27 1.46 -29.26
N GLY A 547 0.67 2.71 -29.51
CA GLY A 547 -0.18 3.74 -30.12
C GLY A 547 -0.02 3.97 -31.63
N ASP A 548 0.87 3.23 -32.33
CA ASP A 548 1.07 3.39 -33.78
C ASP A 548 0.16 2.45 -34.60
N PRO A 549 -0.90 2.96 -35.25
CA PRO A 549 -1.81 2.14 -36.06
C PRO A 549 -1.15 1.56 -37.33
N SER A 550 0.09 1.96 -37.67
CA SER A 550 0.85 1.37 -38.78
C SER A 550 1.63 0.11 -38.40
N ALA A 551 1.73 -0.23 -37.10
CA ALA A 551 2.34 -1.45 -36.60
C ALA A 551 1.40 -2.69 -36.63
N ALA A 552 0.17 -2.54 -37.12
CA ALA A 552 -0.87 -3.58 -37.21
C ALA A 552 -0.56 -4.76 -38.16
N GLY A 553 0.67 -4.86 -38.64
CA GLY A 553 1.17 -6.01 -39.41
C GLY A 553 2.44 -6.56 -38.77
N THR A 554 2.30 -7.57 -37.90
CA THR A 554 3.35 -8.52 -37.48
C THR A 554 4.36 -8.14 -36.38
N ALA A 555 4.15 -7.13 -35.54
CA ALA A 555 5.01 -6.91 -34.37
C ALA A 555 4.23 -7.05 -33.06
N GLN A 556 4.52 -8.12 -32.32
CA GLN A 556 4.24 -8.23 -30.88
C GLN A 556 4.84 -7.00 -30.17
N CYS A 557 4.12 -6.43 -29.20
CA CYS A 557 4.73 -5.52 -28.22
C CYS A 557 5.97 -6.24 -27.65
N PRO A 558 7.18 -5.67 -27.76
CA PRO A 558 8.34 -6.34 -27.20
C PRO A 558 8.16 -6.41 -25.68
N ALA A 559 7.97 -7.64 -25.18
CA ALA A 559 8.28 -7.95 -23.79
C ALA A 559 9.74 -7.59 -23.53
N SER A 560 10.02 -7.05 -22.34
CA SER A 560 11.33 -6.64 -21.81
C SER A 560 11.92 -5.32 -22.34
N ILE A 561 11.67 -4.24 -21.61
CA ILE A 561 12.74 -3.29 -21.30
C ILE A 561 13.20 -3.60 -19.88
N ALA A 562 14.14 -4.53 -19.78
CA ALA A 562 14.95 -4.68 -18.58
C ALA A 562 15.98 -3.55 -18.56
N VAL A 563 15.89 -2.66 -17.57
CA VAL A 563 17.02 -1.88 -17.03
C VAL A 563 16.94 -1.94 -15.52
#